data_AF-A0AAV5EWU8-F1
#
_entry.id   AF-A0AAV5EWU8-F1
#
_cell.length_a   1.000
_cell.length_b   1.000
_cell.length_c   1.000
_cell.angle_alpha   90.00
_cell.angle_beta   90.00
_cell.angle_gamma   90.00
#
_symmetry.space_group_name_H-M   'P 1'
#
loop_
_entity.id
_entity.type
_entity.pdbx_description
1 polymer ?
#
loop_
_entity_poly.entity_id
_entity_poly.type
_entity_poly.pdbx_seq_one_letter_code
_entity_poly.pdbx_strand_id
1 'polypeptide(L)'
;MLLSSEVEWKAQLVMSLTLHLVVQAKQLNRNGELFTQKYPKLRVRLVDGSGLATAVVLKSIPSGTKEVLLSGSISKVASATAIALCEKGVQVIMNQKNEYDMLKSRLPDSTAVYLKFSNSDIPQVWIGDNIDDKQQQKAPKGTTFITTSQFPIKKIRKDCTYLSTPAMKIPQTLQNVHACENWLPRRVMSAWRIAGILHALEGWDMHECGDDMMDIEKTWSAAIKYGFVPLMKG
;
A
#
# COMPACT_ATOMS: atom_id res chain seq x y z
N MET A 1 35.20 4.98 8.95
CA MET A 1 34.37 5.92 9.72
C MET A 1 34.19 7.21 8.91
N LEU A 2 33.45 7.16 7.79
CA LEU A 2 33.17 8.32 6.90
C LEU A 2 31.88 8.09 6.09
N LEU A 3 30.84 7.48 6.69
CA LEU A 3 29.55 7.24 6.02
C LEU A 3 28.35 7.80 6.81
N SER A 4 28.56 8.37 8.00
CA SER A 4 27.46 8.91 8.83
C SER A 4 27.10 10.35 8.48
N SER A 5 28.07 11.16 8.04
CA SER A 5 27.86 12.59 7.79
C SER A 5 27.18 12.88 6.45
N GLU A 6 27.45 12.13 5.38
CA GLU A 6 26.80 12.38 4.07
C GLU A 6 25.29 12.11 4.08
N VAL A 7 24.83 11.16 4.90
CA VAL A 7 23.40 10.85 5.06
C VAL A 7 22.69 11.98 5.81
N GLU A 8 23.34 12.60 6.80
CA GLU A 8 22.82 13.75 7.55
C GLU A 8 22.73 15.02 6.69
N TRP A 9 23.73 15.29 5.82
CA TRP A 9 23.73 16.50 4.98
C TRP A 9 22.81 16.40 3.76
N LYS A 10 22.61 15.21 3.17
CA LYS A 10 21.65 15.03 2.06
C LYS A 10 20.18 15.03 2.53
N ALA A 11 19.92 14.59 3.75
CA ALA A 11 18.59 14.68 4.36
C ALA A 11 18.11 16.13 4.62
N GLN A 12 19.02 17.13 4.58
CA GLN A 12 18.67 18.52 4.88
C GLN A 12 17.97 19.28 3.74
N LEU A 13 17.91 18.76 2.50
CA LEU A 13 17.18 19.42 1.40
C LEU A 13 15.81 18.81 1.09
N VAL A 14 15.52 17.58 1.52
CA VAL A 14 14.23 16.91 1.30
C VAL A 14 13.68 16.40 2.63
N MET A 15 13.03 17.29 3.39
CA MET A 15 12.20 16.85 4.51
C MET A 15 10.89 16.35 3.91
N SER A 16 10.69 15.03 3.80
CA SER A 16 9.41 14.47 3.35
C SER A 16 8.40 14.51 4.50
N LEU A 17 7.27 15.19 4.33
CA LEU A 17 6.19 15.10 5.31
C LEU A 17 5.33 13.88 4.96
N THR A 18 5.50 12.78 5.68
CA THR A 18 4.47 11.74 5.70
C THR A 18 3.28 12.32 6.47
N LEU A 19 2.19 12.61 5.76
CA LEU A 19 0.95 13.03 6.41
C LEU A 19 0.52 11.96 7.42
N HIS A 20 0.28 12.35 8.68
CA HIS A 20 -0.23 11.46 9.71
C HIS A 20 -1.54 10.79 9.25
N LEU A 21 -1.76 9.53 9.66
CA LEU A 21 -2.88 8.61 9.34
C LEU A 21 -4.24 9.27 8.97
N VAL A 22 -4.65 10.32 9.70
CA VAL A 22 -5.96 10.97 9.53
C VAL A 22 -5.98 11.94 8.34
N VAL A 23 -4.83 12.44 7.88
CA VAL A 23 -4.73 13.47 6.84
C VAL A 23 -4.45 12.86 5.46
N GLN A 24 -4.53 11.54 5.28
CA GLN A 24 -4.25 10.88 3.99
C GLN A 24 -5.48 10.33 3.27
N ALA A 25 -6.67 10.40 3.87
CA ALA A 25 -7.85 9.88 3.18
C ALA A 25 -8.18 10.74 1.95
N LYS A 26 -8.43 10.10 0.80
CA LYS A 26 -8.89 10.76 -0.43
C LYS A 26 -10.08 11.69 -0.17
N GLN A 27 -10.97 11.28 0.74
CA GLN A 27 -12.17 12.03 1.14
C GLN A 27 -11.88 13.29 1.97
N LEU A 28 -10.69 13.42 2.57
CA LEU A 28 -10.36 14.55 3.44
C LEU A 28 -9.52 15.60 2.71
N ASN A 29 -8.47 15.20 2.00
CA ASN A 29 -7.59 16.15 1.32
C ASN A 29 -7.04 15.66 -0.03
N ARG A 30 -7.71 14.67 -0.65
CA ARG A 30 -7.26 14.03 -1.89
C ARG A 30 -5.82 13.52 -1.78
N ASN A 31 -5.52 12.77 -0.72
CA ASN A 31 -4.20 12.23 -0.45
C ASN A 31 -3.10 13.30 -0.48
N GLY A 32 -3.37 14.50 0.04
CA GLY A 32 -2.40 15.61 0.08
C GLY A 32 -2.42 16.59 -1.11
N GLU A 33 -3.14 16.29 -2.20
CA GLU A 33 -3.19 17.17 -3.39
C GLU A 33 -3.66 18.60 -3.05
N LEU A 34 -4.63 18.75 -2.15
CA LEU A 34 -5.11 20.08 -1.76
C LEU A 34 -4.01 20.93 -1.09
N PHE A 35 -3.03 20.29 -0.43
CA PHE A 35 -1.92 21.01 0.19
C PHE A 35 -0.92 21.52 -0.84
N THR A 36 -0.61 20.73 -1.88
CA THR A 36 0.30 21.15 -2.95
C THR A 36 -0.32 22.25 -3.81
N GLN A 37 -1.65 22.20 -4.05
CA GLN A 37 -2.39 23.28 -4.70
C GLN A 37 -2.37 24.58 -3.88
N LYS A 38 -2.58 24.48 -2.56
CA LYS A 38 -2.58 25.66 -1.67
C LYS A 38 -1.18 26.25 -1.48
N TYR A 39 -0.14 25.42 -1.50
CA TYR A 39 1.24 25.82 -1.26
C TYR A 39 2.17 25.29 -2.37
N PRO A 40 2.14 25.87 -3.58
CA PRO A 40 2.90 25.36 -4.73
C PRO A 40 4.42 25.52 -4.61
N LYS A 41 4.90 26.36 -3.69
CA LYS A 41 6.34 26.63 -3.44
C LYS A 41 6.89 25.85 -2.23
N LEU A 42 6.26 24.73 -1.86
CA LEU A 42 6.75 23.89 -0.77
C LEU A 42 8.18 23.43 -1.07
N ARG A 43 9.08 23.66 -0.12
CA ARG A 43 10.46 23.15 -0.14
C ARG A 43 10.55 21.70 0.36
N VAL A 44 9.41 21.12 0.71
CA VAL A 44 9.26 19.77 1.25
C VAL A 44 8.41 18.95 0.32
N ARG A 45 8.76 17.67 0.16
CA ARG A 45 7.97 16.74 -0.65
C ARG A 45 6.90 16.09 0.20
N LEU A 46 5.71 15.98 -0.38
CA LEU A 46 4.55 15.40 0.25
C LEU A 46 4.48 13.95 -0.19
N VAL A 47 4.48 13.03 0.76
CA VAL A 47 4.53 11.60 0.46
C VAL A 47 3.39 10.91 1.20
N ASP A 48 2.37 10.50 0.44
CA ASP A 48 1.29 9.69 0.95
C ASP A 48 1.77 8.25 1.21
N GLY A 49 2.68 7.74 0.38
CA GLY A 49 3.34 6.43 0.54
C GLY A 49 2.59 5.25 -0.07
N SER A 50 1.59 5.52 -0.90
CA SER A 50 0.76 4.52 -1.58
C SER A 50 1.56 3.61 -2.51
N GLY A 51 2.67 4.07 -3.09
CA GLY A 51 3.52 3.29 -3.99
C GLY A 51 4.15 2.11 -3.27
N LEU A 52 4.83 2.38 -2.14
CA LEU A 52 5.45 1.31 -1.36
C LEU A 52 4.41 0.41 -0.70
N ALA A 53 3.29 0.98 -0.22
CA ALA A 53 2.19 0.18 0.29
C ALA A 53 1.65 -0.80 -0.77
N THR A 54 1.45 -0.34 -2.00
CA THR A 54 1.04 -1.17 -3.14
C THR A 54 2.07 -2.26 -3.43
N ALA A 55 3.37 -1.93 -3.43
CA ALA A 55 4.43 -2.91 -3.60
C ALA A 55 4.39 -4.01 -2.53
N VAL A 56 4.23 -3.63 -1.26
CA VAL A 56 4.14 -4.58 -0.14
C VAL A 56 2.90 -5.48 -0.26
N VAL A 57 1.74 -4.93 -0.65
CA VAL A 57 0.53 -5.73 -0.91
C VAL A 57 0.79 -6.76 -2.01
N LEU A 58 1.31 -6.31 -3.15
CA LEU A 58 1.60 -7.19 -4.30
C LEU A 58 2.56 -8.33 -3.94
N LYS A 59 3.61 -8.04 -3.16
CA LYS A 59 4.60 -9.06 -2.74
C LYS A 59 4.10 -9.96 -1.62
N SER A 60 2.96 -9.62 -0.99
CA SER A 60 2.29 -10.43 0.02
C SER A 60 1.32 -11.47 -0.57
N ILE A 61 0.96 -11.32 -1.85
CA ILE A 61 0.09 -12.26 -2.55
C ILE A 61 0.85 -13.58 -2.75
N PRO A 62 0.24 -14.74 -2.44
CA PRO A 62 0.89 -16.03 -2.65
C PRO A 62 1.33 -16.24 -4.11
N SER A 63 2.51 -16.83 -4.28
CA SER A 63 2.98 -17.18 -5.62
C SER A 63 2.01 -18.16 -6.30
N GLY A 64 1.76 -17.96 -7.59
CA GLY A 64 0.84 -18.80 -8.37
C GLY A 64 -0.64 -18.42 -8.25
N THR A 65 -1.02 -17.42 -7.46
CA THR A 65 -2.39 -16.90 -7.42
C THR A 65 -2.84 -16.46 -8.81
N LYS A 66 -3.95 -17.03 -9.29
CA LYS A 66 -4.56 -16.72 -10.59
C LYS A 66 -5.72 -15.74 -10.51
N GLU A 67 -6.41 -15.73 -9.37
CA GLU A 67 -7.61 -14.94 -9.14
C GLU A 67 -7.57 -14.34 -7.73
N VAL A 68 -8.01 -13.09 -7.61
CA VAL A 68 -8.19 -12.40 -6.32
C VAL A 68 -9.57 -11.75 -6.28
N LEU A 69 -10.13 -11.62 -5.09
CA LEU A 69 -11.31 -10.78 -4.87
C LEU A 69 -10.85 -9.43 -4.32
N LEU A 70 -11.16 -8.35 -5.03
CA LEU A 70 -11.03 -6.99 -4.53
C LEU A 70 -12.35 -6.58 -3.86
N SER A 71 -12.33 -6.40 -2.54
CA SER A 71 -13.52 -6.19 -1.72
C SER A 71 -13.38 -4.98 -0.80
N GLY A 72 -14.51 -4.44 -0.34
CA GLY A 72 -14.53 -3.29 0.58
C GLY A 72 -14.30 -1.97 -0.14
N SER A 73 -13.82 -0.94 0.56
CA SER A 73 -13.65 0.39 -0.04
C SER A 73 -12.44 0.44 -0.99
N ILE A 74 -12.64 0.95 -2.20
CA ILE A 74 -11.58 1.07 -3.20
C ILE A 74 -10.68 2.28 -2.92
N SER A 75 -9.64 2.06 -2.12
CA SER A 75 -8.59 3.03 -1.84
C SER A 75 -7.63 3.23 -3.04
N LYS A 76 -6.72 4.21 -2.95
CA LYS A 76 -5.64 4.40 -3.93
C LYS A 76 -4.76 3.16 -4.05
N VAL A 77 -4.37 2.58 -2.92
CA VAL A 77 -3.58 1.34 -2.85
C VAL A 77 -4.36 0.15 -3.42
N ALA A 78 -5.65 0.01 -3.11
CA ALA A 78 -6.50 -1.04 -3.67
C ALA A 78 -6.63 -0.94 -5.20
N SER A 79 -6.86 0.28 -5.72
CA SER A 79 -6.92 0.54 -7.16
C SER A 79 -5.60 0.21 -7.85
N ALA A 80 -4.49 0.71 -7.33
CA ALA A 80 -3.16 0.47 -7.89
C ALA A 80 -2.77 -1.01 -7.85
N THR A 81 -3.12 -1.71 -6.76
CA THR A 81 -2.92 -3.16 -6.64
C THR A 81 -3.70 -3.91 -7.72
N ALA A 82 -4.97 -3.56 -7.91
CA ALA A 82 -5.82 -4.21 -8.91
C ALA A 82 -5.30 -3.99 -10.33
N ILE A 83 -4.90 -2.76 -10.67
CA ILE A 83 -4.31 -2.43 -11.97
C ILE A 83 -3.04 -3.26 -12.21
N ALA A 84 -2.10 -3.24 -11.25
CA ALA A 84 -0.85 -3.99 -11.36
C ALA A 84 -1.05 -5.52 -11.44
N LEU A 85 -2.12 -6.05 -10.85
CA LEU A 85 -2.48 -7.47 -10.98
C LEU A 85 -3.04 -7.79 -12.36
N CYS A 86 -3.95 -6.96 -12.87
CA CYS A 86 -4.46 -7.13 -14.23
C CYS A 86 -3.34 -7.04 -15.27
N GLU A 87 -2.38 -6.11 -15.12
CA GLU A 87 -1.20 -6.00 -15.99
C GLU A 87 -0.31 -7.25 -15.95
N LYS A 88 -0.29 -7.96 -14.82
CA LYS A 88 0.41 -9.24 -14.63
C LYS A 88 -0.42 -10.45 -15.09
N GLY A 89 -1.62 -10.23 -15.64
CA GLY A 89 -2.52 -11.28 -16.09
C GLY A 89 -3.19 -12.08 -14.96
N VAL A 90 -3.25 -11.52 -13.76
CA VAL A 90 -4.02 -12.08 -12.63
C VAL A 90 -5.44 -11.53 -12.71
N GLN A 91 -6.44 -12.42 -12.64
CA GLN A 91 -7.83 -11.98 -12.69
C GLN A 91 -8.24 -11.32 -11.37
N VAL A 92 -8.73 -10.09 -11.46
CA VAL A 92 -9.28 -9.33 -10.33
C VAL A 92 -10.79 -9.38 -10.41
N ILE A 93 -11.41 -10.00 -9.41
CA ILE A 93 -12.86 -10.13 -9.29
C ILE A 93 -13.39 -9.03 -8.35
N MET A 94 -14.49 -8.38 -8.74
CA MET A 94 -15.19 -7.38 -7.94
C MET A 94 -16.69 -7.69 -7.90
N ASN A 95 -17.34 -7.42 -6.77
CA ASN A 95 -18.77 -7.62 -6.57
C ASN A 95 -19.56 -6.32 -6.34
N GLN A 96 -18.89 -5.16 -6.40
CA GLN A 96 -19.50 -3.84 -6.29
C GLN A 96 -19.48 -3.16 -7.67
N LYS A 97 -20.66 -2.96 -8.25
CA LYS A 97 -20.80 -2.61 -9.67
C LYS A 97 -20.26 -1.22 -9.99
N ASN A 98 -20.56 -0.23 -9.16
CA ASN A 98 -20.13 1.16 -9.38
C ASN A 98 -18.60 1.26 -9.35
N GLU A 99 -17.98 0.62 -8.35
CA GLU A 99 -16.55 0.55 -8.12
C GLU A 99 -15.83 -0.21 -9.24
N TYR A 100 -16.44 -1.30 -9.73
CA TYR A 100 -15.98 -2.04 -10.89
C TYR A 100 -15.96 -1.13 -12.14
N ASP A 101 -17.06 -0.42 -12.42
CA ASP A 101 -17.14 0.44 -13.61
C ASP A 101 -16.14 1.61 -13.53
N MET A 102 -15.98 2.20 -12.34
CA MET A 102 -14.96 3.22 -12.09
C MET A 102 -13.54 2.70 -12.33
N LEU A 103 -13.19 1.52 -11.79
CA LEU A 103 -11.86 0.96 -11.98
C LEU A 103 -11.63 0.56 -13.44
N LYS A 104 -12.63 -0.04 -14.09
CA LYS A 104 -12.57 -0.45 -15.48
C LYS A 104 -12.28 0.72 -16.42
N SER A 105 -12.90 1.89 -16.19
CA SER A 105 -12.65 3.10 -16.98
C SER A 105 -11.20 3.63 -16.93
N ARG A 106 -10.39 3.17 -15.98
CA ARG A 106 -8.97 3.54 -15.84
C ARG A 106 -8.03 2.54 -16.51
N LEU A 107 -8.53 1.39 -16.94
CA LEU A 107 -7.73 0.33 -17.53
C LEU A 107 -7.81 0.39 -19.06
N PRO A 108 -6.68 0.23 -19.77
CA PRO A 108 -6.72 -0.07 -21.20
C PRO A 108 -7.47 -1.38 -21.48
N ASP A 109 -8.10 -1.51 -22.64
CA ASP A 109 -8.89 -2.71 -22.99
C ASP A 109 -8.06 -4.00 -22.92
N SER A 110 -6.78 -3.93 -23.29
CA SER A 110 -5.83 -5.05 -23.23
C SER A 110 -5.63 -5.59 -21.81
N THR A 111 -5.79 -4.75 -20.80
CA THR A 111 -5.65 -5.10 -19.37
C THR A 111 -7.01 -5.33 -18.72
N ALA A 112 -8.05 -4.63 -19.17
CA ALA A 112 -9.41 -4.70 -18.62
C ALA A 112 -10.05 -6.09 -18.73
N VAL A 113 -9.58 -6.96 -19.64
CA VAL A 113 -10.01 -8.36 -19.75
C VAL A 113 -9.77 -9.17 -18.46
N TYR A 114 -8.78 -8.78 -17.65
CA TYR A 114 -8.48 -9.41 -16.36
C TYR A 114 -9.35 -8.86 -15.22
N LEU A 115 -10.16 -7.82 -15.45
CA LEU A 115 -11.10 -7.29 -14.47
C LEU A 115 -12.50 -7.88 -14.68
N LYS A 116 -12.97 -8.69 -13.73
CA LYS A 116 -14.26 -9.40 -13.80
C LYS A 116 -15.23 -8.88 -12.75
N PHE A 117 -16.47 -8.58 -13.16
CA PHE A 117 -17.57 -8.38 -12.24
C PHE A 117 -18.27 -9.72 -11.98
N SER A 118 -18.35 -10.16 -10.73
CA SER A 118 -19.02 -11.41 -10.35
C SER A 118 -19.49 -11.38 -8.90
N ASN A 119 -20.66 -12.00 -8.66
CA ASN A 119 -21.19 -12.22 -7.32
C ASN A 119 -21.05 -13.68 -6.84
N SER A 120 -20.71 -14.60 -7.74
CA SER A 120 -20.63 -16.04 -7.48
C SER A 120 -19.19 -16.56 -7.39
N ASP A 121 -18.25 -15.89 -8.04
CA ASP A 121 -16.85 -16.32 -8.07
C ASP A 121 -16.12 -15.77 -6.85
N ILE A 122 -15.72 -16.65 -5.95
CA ILE A 122 -15.15 -16.27 -4.66
C ILE A 122 -13.80 -16.97 -4.46
N PRO A 123 -12.68 -16.35 -4.86
CA PRO A 123 -11.35 -16.94 -4.72
C PRO A 123 -10.87 -16.95 -3.27
N GLN A 124 -9.74 -17.64 -3.04
CA GLN A 124 -9.10 -17.81 -1.73
C GLN A 124 -8.26 -16.61 -1.28
N VAL A 125 -8.01 -15.62 -2.16
CA VAL A 125 -7.22 -14.43 -1.83
C VAL A 125 -8.13 -13.21 -1.91
N TRP A 126 -8.28 -12.53 -0.77
CA TRP A 126 -9.13 -11.35 -0.63
C TRP A 126 -8.25 -10.15 -0.33
N ILE A 127 -8.34 -9.13 -1.18
CA ILE A 127 -7.58 -7.89 -1.08
C ILE A 127 -8.57 -6.75 -0.84
N GLY A 128 -8.31 -5.89 0.13
CA GLY A 128 -9.25 -4.80 0.36
C GLY A 128 -9.04 -3.99 1.62
N ASP A 129 -9.82 -2.92 1.72
CA ASP A 129 -9.91 -2.05 2.90
C ASP A 129 -11.31 -2.17 3.51
N ASN A 130 -11.42 -2.02 4.83
CA ASN A 130 -12.67 -2.05 5.58
C ASN A 130 -13.55 -3.28 5.30
N ILE A 131 -12.94 -4.47 5.15
CA ILE A 131 -13.68 -5.73 4.98
C ILE A 131 -14.42 -6.06 6.28
N ASP A 132 -15.74 -5.94 6.26
CA ASP A 132 -16.60 -6.08 7.45
C ASP A 132 -16.85 -7.54 7.86
N ASP A 133 -17.44 -7.71 9.05
CA ASP A 133 -17.74 -9.04 9.61
C ASP A 133 -18.65 -9.87 8.67
N LYS A 134 -19.59 -9.25 7.93
CA LYS A 134 -20.50 -9.96 7.01
C LYS A 134 -19.77 -10.42 5.75
N GLN A 135 -18.85 -9.62 5.23
CA GLN A 135 -18.01 -9.96 4.09
C GLN A 135 -17.07 -11.12 4.45
N GLN A 136 -16.42 -11.06 5.62
CA GLN A 136 -15.55 -12.14 6.09
C GLN A 136 -16.30 -13.46 6.28
N GLN A 137 -17.57 -13.44 6.71
CA GLN A 137 -18.39 -14.65 6.84
C GLN A 137 -18.66 -15.35 5.50
N LYS A 138 -18.69 -14.60 4.39
CA LYS A 138 -18.89 -15.14 3.03
C LYS A 138 -17.61 -15.72 2.43
N ALA A 139 -16.46 -15.46 3.03
CA ALA A 139 -15.19 -15.95 2.51
C ALA A 139 -15.07 -17.48 2.68
N PRO A 140 -14.50 -18.18 1.68
CA PRO A 140 -14.21 -19.61 1.78
C PRO A 140 -13.30 -19.92 2.97
N LYS A 141 -13.44 -21.13 3.51
CA LYS A 141 -12.47 -21.66 4.49
C LYS A 141 -11.07 -21.64 3.88
N GLY A 142 -10.08 -21.20 4.65
CA GLY A 142 -8.69 -21.07 4.21
C GLY A 142 -8.33 -19.74 3.54
N THR A 143 -9.28 -18.80 3.44
CA THR A 143 -9.05 -17.51 2.77
C THR A 143 -7.87 -16.76 3.39
N THR A 144 -7.04 -16.16 2.54
CA THR A 144 -6.02 -15.18 2.92
C THR A 144 -6.54 -13.77 2.68
N PHE A 145 -6.71 -13.00 3.76
CA PHE A 145 -7.03 -11.58 3.73
C PHE A 145 -5.75 -10.74 3.71
N ILE A 146 -5.63 -9.87 2.72
CA ILE A 146 -4.53 -8.91 2.53
C ILE A 146 -5.14 -7.51 2.58
N THR A 147 -4.83 -6.76 3.62
CA THR A 147 -5.39 -5.41 3.78
C THR A 147 -4.63 -4.38 2.94
N THR A 148 -5.36 -3.47 2.32
CA THR A 148 -4.80 -2.27 1.65
C THR A 148 -4.90 -1.02 2.53
N SER A 149 -5.26 -1.21 3.80
CA SER A 149 -5.48 -0.16 4.80
C SER A 149 -4.30 0.03 5.72
N GLN A 150 -4.20 1.23 6.29
CA GLN A 150 -3.28 1.49 7.40
C GLN A 150 -3.76 0.85 8.71
N PHE A 151 -5.05 0.49 8.80
CA PHE A 151 -5.65 -0.15 9.97
C PHE A 151 -5.79 -1.67 9.74
N PRO A 152 -5.53 -2.49 10.77
CA PRO A 152 -5.69 -3.93 10.65
C PRO A 152 -7.18 -4.30 10.52
N ILE A 153 -7.46 -5.36 9.76
CA ILE A 153 -8.79 -5.95 9.68
C ILE A 153 -9.09 -6.65 11.02
N LYS A 154 -10.29 -6.43 11.56
CA LYS A 154 -10.80 -7.19 12.71
C LYS A 154 -10.93 -8.66 12.31
N LYS A 155 -10.18 -9.53 12.98
CA LYS A 155 -10.14 -10.97 12.69
C LYS A 155 -11.31 -11.68 13.38
N ILE A 156 -12.26 -12.18 12.62
CA ILE A 156 -13.41 -12.92 13.18
C ILE A 156 -13.43 -14.42 12.83
N ARG A 157 -12.67 -14.84 11.81
CA ARG A 157 -12.56 -16.24 11.38
C ARG A 157 -11.23 -16.84 11.81
N LYS A 158 -11.25 -17.98 12.51
CA LYS A 158 -10.03 -18.68 12.93
C LYS A 158 -9.46 -19.60 11.84
N ASP A 159 -10.29 -19.93 10.85
CA ASP A 159 -9.98 -20.80 9.73
C ASP A 159 -9.47 -20.03 8.49
N CYS A 160 -9.18 -18.74 8.65
CA CYS A 160 -8.64 -17.86 7.61
C CYS A 160 -7.30 -17.24 8.08
N THR A 161 -6.48 -16.85 7.11
CA THR A 161 -5.23 -16.13 7.35
C THR A 161 -5.44 -14.63 7.18
N TYR A 162 -4.95 -13.83 8.13
CA TYR A 162 -5.02 -12.37 8.08
C TYR A 162 -3.62 -11.80 8.12
N LEU A 163 -3.20 -11.21 7.00
CA LEU A 163 -1.92 -10.52 6.93
C LEU A 163 -1.99 -9.18 7.66
N SER A 164 -0.83 -8.71 8.11
CA SER A 164 -0.72 -7.37 8.70
C SER A 164 -1.00 -6.28 7.66
N THR A 165 -1.19 -5.06 8.15
CA THR A 165 -1.15 -3.88 7.28
C THR A 165 0.20 -3.80 6.55
N PRO A 166 0.25 -3.23 5.34
CA PRO A 166 1.48 -3.04 4.58
C PRO A 166 2.57 -2.40 5.45
N ALA A 167 3.56 -3.20 5.79
CA ALA A 167 4.62 -2.85 6.73
C ALA A 167 5.84 -3.72 6.49
N MET A 168 6.99 -3.24 6.96
CA MET A 168 8.28 -3.92 6.82
C MET A 168 9.06 -3.82 8.13
N LYS A 169 9.94 -4.79 8.38
CA LYS A 169 10.94 -4.70 9.44
C LYS A 169 11.96 -3.63 9.07
N ILE A 170 12.31 -2.79 10.05
CA ILE A 170 13.28 -1.71 9.85
C ILE A 170 14.73 -2.20 10.06
N PRO A 171 15.71 -1.72 9.26
CA PRO A 171 17.11 -2.17 9.32
C PRO A 171 17.73 -1.86 10.68
N GLN A 172 18.64 -2.72 11.17
CA GLN A 172 19.26 -2.56 12.51
C GLN A 172 19.97 -1.23 12.72
N THR A 173 20.44 -0.61 11.63
CA THR A 173 21.06 0.72 11.62
C THR A 173 20.12 1.83 12.08
N LEU A 174 18.80 1.68 11.91
CA LEU A 174 17.82 2.64 12.38
C LEU A 174 17.55 2.43 13.88
N GLN A 175 18.27 3.16 14.74
CA GLN A 175 18.18 3.03 16.19
C GLN A 175 17.02 3.84 16.80
N ASN A 176 16.67 3.55 18.06
CA ASN A 176 15.68 4.28 18.84
C ASN A 176 14.26 4.35 18.25
N VAL A 177 13.92 3.40 17.36
CA VAL A 177 12.56 3.27 16.83
C VAL A 177 11.79 2.22 17.64
N HIS A 178 10.82 2.70 18.41
CA HIS A 178 9.83 1.87 19.10
C HIS A 178 8.69 1.48 18.13
N ALA A 179 7.52 1.08 18.65
CA ALA A 179 6.34 0.90 17.81
C ALA A 179 5.88 2.28 17.31
N CYS A 180 5.85 2.46 16.00
CA CYS A 180 5.33 3.68 15.36
C CYS A 180 3.80 3.65 15.24
N GLU A 181 3.24 2.43 15.21
CA GLU A 181 1.82 2.15 15.18
C GLU A 181 1.51 1.11 16.27
N ASN A 182 0.48 1.35 17.10
CA ASN A 182 0.19 0.52 18.27
C ASN A 182 -0.12 -0.96 17.94
N TRP A 183 -0.48 -1.25 16.69
CA TRP A 183 -0.79 -2.59 16.19
C TRP A 183 0.38 -3.29 15.48
N LEU A 184 1.51 -2.61 15.27
CA LEU A 184 2.69 -3.20 14.66
C LEU A 184 3.71 -3.63 15.73
N PRO A 185 4.41 -4.76 15.53
CA PRO A 185 5.47 -5.19 16.45
C PRO A 185 6.59 -4.17 16.55
N ARG A 186 7.41 -4.30 17.61
CA ARG A 186 8.67 -3.56 17.70
C ARG A 186 9.52 -3.80 16.45
N ARG A 187 10.17 -2.74 15.98
CA ARG A 187 11.01 -2.74 14.76
C ARG A 187 10.26 -3.11 13.49
N VAL A 188 8.98 -2.83 13.44
CA VAL A 188 8.15 -2.86 12.23
C VAL A 188 7.59 -1.45 12.03
N MET A 189 7.60 -1.01 10.77
CA MET A 189 7.07 0.31 10.40
C MET A 189 6.15 0.17 9.19
N SER A 190 5.09 0.96 9.18
CA SER A 190 4.17 1.12 8.05
C SER A 190 4.91 1.44 6.74
N ALA A 191 4.51 0.78 5.65
CA ALA A 191 5.04 1.03 4.32
C ALA A 191 4.85 2.49 3.88
N TRP A 192 3.73 3.11 4.26
CA TRP A 192 3.46 4.52 3.97
C TRP A 192 4.50 5.45 4.61
N ARG A 193 4.95 5.13 5.83
CA ARG A 193 5.98 5.90 6.54
C ARG A 193 7.38 5.64 6.01
N ILE A 194 7.67 4.38 5.68
CA ILE A 194 8.94 4.01 5.04
C ILE A 194 9.09 4.75 3.71
N ALA A 195 8.02 4.92 2.93
CA ALA A 195 8.08 5.65 1.67
C ALA A 195 8.64 7.08 1.84
N GLY A 196 8.22 7.82 2.88
CA GLY A 196 8.79 9.14 3.17
C GLY A 196 10.30 9.09 3.38
N ILE A 197 10.78 8.14 4.18
CA ILE A 197 12.22 7.91 4.41
C ILE A 197 12.93 7.62 3.08
N LEU A 198 12.36 6.78 2.21
CA LEU A 198 12.96 6.46 0.91
C LEU A 198 13.03 7.66 -0.03
N HIS A 199 11.98 8.48 -0.08
CA HIS A 199 11.98 9.73 -0.85
C HIS A 199 13.13 10.64 -0.44
N ALA A 200 13.37 10.79 0.88
CA ALA A 200 14.47 11.58 1.41
C ALA A 200 15.85 10.96 1.10
N LEU A 201 16.00 9.63 1.29
CA LEU A 201 17.27 8.93 1.08
C LEU A 201 17.69 8.87 -0.40
N GLU A 202 16.72 8.72 -1.32
CA GLU A 202 16.96 8.67 -2.76
C GLU A 202 16.95 10.06 -3.43
N GLY A 203 16.55 11.12 -2.70
CA GLY A 203 16.44 12.47 -3.24
C GLY A 203 15.39 12.59 -4.34
N TRP A 204 14.26 11.88 -4.21
CA TRP A 204 13.18 11.97 -5.19
C TRP A 204 12.45 13.30 -5.07
N ASP A 205 12.39 14.02 -6.18
CA ASP A 205 11.89 15.40 -6.20
C ASP A 205 10.39 15.53 -6.52
N MET A 206 9.68 14.41 -6.62
CA MET A 206 8.24 14.41 -6.87
C MET A 206 7.43 14.45 -5.57
N HIS A 207 6.23 15.01 -5.64
CA HIS A 207 5.21 14.73 -4.64
C HIS A 207 4.57 13.38 -4.96
N GLU A 208 4.41 12.53 -3.96
CA GLU A 208 3.57 11.34 -4.03
C GLU A 208 2.27 11.68 -3.29
N CYS A 209 1.33 12.29 -4.00
CA CYS A 209 0.06 12.78 -3.44
C CYS A 209 -1.02 12.80 -4.52
N GLY A 210 -2.29 12.97 -4.16
CA GLY A 210 -3.36 12.92 -5.17
C GLY A 210 -3.44 11.53 -5.81
N ASP A 211 -3.41 11.51 -7.14
CA ASP A 211 -3.32 10.27 -7.92
C ASP A 211 -1.86 9.91 -8.29
N ASP A 212 -0.89 10.82 -8.09
CA ASP A 212 0.54 10.59 -8.37
C ASP A 212 1.13 9.57 -7.39
N MET A 213 1.91 8.63 -7.91
CA MET A 213 2.51 7.55 -7.12
C MET A 213 3.93 7.24 -7.59
N MET A 214 4.83 6.96 -6.65
CA MET A 214 6.16 6.46 -7.02
C MET A 214 6.02 5.10 -7.70
N ASP A 215 6.87 4.85 -8.71
CA ASP A 215 6.93 3.56 -9.39
C ASP A 215 7.10 2.40 -8.39
N ILE A 216 6.27 1.38 -8.54
CA ILE A 216 6.11 0.29 -7.57
C ILE A 216 7.41 -0.51 -7.42
N GLU A 217 8.08 -0.85 -8.53
CA GLU A 217 9.31 -1.65 -8.46
C GLU A 217 10.52 -0.79 -8.06
N LYS A 218 10.53 0.50 -8.42
CA LYS A 218 11.54 1.47 -7.97
C LYS A 218 11.50 1.66 -6.46
N THR A 219 10.32 1.91 -5.89
CA THR A 219 10.18 2.09 -4.43
C THR A 219 10.44 0.80 -3.66
N TRP A 220 10.03 -0.35 -4.19
CA TRP A 220 10.38 -1.65 -3.64
C TRP A 220 11.90 -1.87 -3.61
N SER A 221 12.58 -1.63 -4.73
CA SER A 221 14.02 -1.81 -4.85
C SER A 221 14.79 -0.91 -3.89
N ALA A 222 14.36 0.36 -3.72
CA ALA A 222 14.91 1.27 -2.73
C ALA A 222 14.70 0.74 -1.30
N ALA A 223 13.51 0.24 -0.97
CA ALA A 223 13.23 -0.32 0.36
C ALA A 223 14.20 -1.47 0.69
N ILE A 224 14.40 -2.41 -0.24
CA ILE A 224 15.34 -3.52 -0.05
C ILE A 224 16.79 -3.03 0.03
N LYS A 225 17.20 -2.08 -0.83
CA LYS A 225 18.54 -1.47 -0.83
C LYS A 225 18.90 -0.86 0.53
N TYR A 226 17.96 -0.21 1.20
CA TYR A 226 18.17 0.38 2.54
C TYR A 226 17.89 -0.61 3.69
N GLY A 227 17.69 -1.89 3.40
CA GLY A 227 17.60 -2.95 4.41
C GLY A 227 16.25 -3.06 5.10
N PHE A 228 15.19 -2.49 4.53
CA PHE A 228 13.83 -2.80 4.98
C PHE A 228 13.45 -4.20 4.50
N VAL A 229 12.92 -5.03 5.40
CA VAL A 229 12.62 -6.44 5.10
C VAL A 229 11.12 -6.66 5.15
N PRO A 230 10.51 -7.22 4.08
CA PRO A 230 9.08 -7.53 4.08
C PRO A 230 8.70 -8.44 5.23
N LEU A 231 7.48 -8.25 5.77
CA LEU A 231 6.89 -9.19 6.71
C LEU A 231 6.43 -10.41 5.92
N MET A 232 7.35 -11.30 5.55
CA MET A 232 6.97 -12.58 4.96
C MET A 232 6.10 -13.36 5.94
N LYS A 233 5.20 -14.17 5.40
CA LYS A 233 4.38 -15.11 6.19
C LYS A 233 5.29 -15.89 7.14
N GLY A 234 4.99 -15.81 8.44
CA GLY A 234 5.37 -16.88 9.36
C GLY A 234 4.56 -18.13 9.05
#